data_AF-A0A812NPL6-F1
#
_entry.id   AF-A0A812NPL6-F1
#
_cell.length_a   1.000
_cell.length_b   1.000
_cell.length_c   1.000
_cell.angle_alpha   90.00
_cell.angle_beta   90.00
_cell.angle_gamma   90.00
#
_symmetry.space_group_name_H-M   'P 1'
#
loop_
_entity.id
_entity.type
_entity.pdbx_description
1 polymer ?
#
loop_
_entity_poly.entity_id
_entity_poly.type
_entity_poly.pdbx_seq_one_letter_code
_entity_poly.pdbx_strand_id
1 'polypeptide(L)'
;MQLAKRINASIAAFLQRNPGKAVTYQDVSAEILRSRSPHAAALPSIFGFVMKCGGGTGETSFLSKTERYVRASGFPNRALGGDLWHGLSQDCKGSDQHVAWRHMCIKLGLSGPEKAISLTDIKRSLSAKEVLPNVKKAEAVLFEVQRLLHGFDNVEAVIGDLEVDMAALVLQKKKIAKHDSIEDAAGTCLGKFGLFVSSTRVADLGSLRVYDDTGKLVSNSRVVDLGFQPGKEVIRRADDMKATIIEISADKVRLKLQDGKEYEASSEAFVENKWKMYVPKIEPVLFKGWSKFSPLRSEEFSIAVIKGLVFRSMYEQYETLHVDDLDVFLKPGKNVQVKKGYNINILKLPIATAKVHVGDTVPAGAVQLAALAAGPSNKTTHLMSMQAYFQGPKTESSPGFINPVWVMKSTSDRDEANMELHWASKASSNQKLTCKSTTMILPIVRNFVKLDAGDSLVLWRPDMAKNEEIEVLQPVSKKARK
;
A
#
# COMPACT_ATOMS: atom_id res chain seq x y z
N MET A 1 14.07 -17.20 -2.17
CA MET A 1 13.04 -16.15 -2.39
C MET A 1 11.74 -16.65 -3.00
N GLN A 2 11.76 -17.49 -4.04
CA GLN A 2 10.53 -17.94 -4.72
C GLN A 2 9.49 -18.55 -3.76
N LEU A 3 9.94 -19.35 -2.79
CA LEU A 3 9.06 -19.93 -1.77
C LEU A 3 8.40 -18.85 -0.87
N ALA A 4 9.15 -17.80 -0.51
CA ALA A 4 8.61 -16.67 0.26
C ALA A 4 7.56 -15.88 -0.55
N LYS A 5 7.81 -15.67 -1.86
CA LYS A 5 6.82 -15.05 -2.77
C LYS A 5 5.55 -15.89 -2.88
N ARG A 6 5.68 -17.21 -2.98
CA ARG A 6 4.53 -18.13 -3.01
C ARG A 6 3.76 -18.11 -1.68
N ILE A 7 4.46 -18.11 -0.54
CA ILE A 7 3.83 -17.91 0.77
C ILE A 7 3.04 -16.60 0.79
N ASN A 8 3.63 -15.48 0.35
CA ASN A 8 2.96 -14.18 0.34
C ASN A 8 1.71 -14.19 -0.55
N ALA A 9 1.78 -14.85 -1.72
CA ALA A 9 0.63 -15.02 -2.61
C ALA A 9 -0.47 -15.89 -1.98
N SER A 10 -0.11 -17.00 -1.31
CA SER A 10 -1.07 -17.85 -0.61
C SER A 10 -1.70 -17.15 0.60
N ILE A 11 -0.93 -16.33 1.34
CA ILE A 11 -1.47 -15.45 2.40
C ILE A 11 -2.46 -14.45 1.81
N ALA A 12 -2.10 -13.77 0.72
CA ALA A 12 -2.98 -12.82 0.04
C ALA A 12 -4.28 -13.49 -0.41
N ALA A 13 -4.19 -14.66 -1.05
CA ALA A 13 -5.33 -15.44 -1.49
C ALA A 13 -6.19 -15.90 -0.31
N PHE A 14 -5.58 -16.33 0.79
CA PHE A 14 -6.30 -16.71 2.00
C PHE A 14 -7.05 -15.51 2.61
N LEU A 15 -6.40 -14.36 2.76
CA LEU A 15 -7.00 -13.14 3.31
C LEU A 15 -8.12 -12.61 2.41
N GLN A 16 -7.98 -12.74 1.10
CA GLN A 16 -9.03 -12.41 0.13
C GLN A 16 -10.26 -13.31 0.29
N ARG A 17 -10.05 -14.62 0.52
CA ARG A 17 -11.13 -15.59 0.76
C ARG A 17 -11.71 -15.46 2.19
N ASN A 18 -10.92 -14.99 3.16
CA ASN A 18 -11.25 -14.95 4.58
C ASN A 18 -11.00 -13.56 5.20
N PRO A 19 -11.72 -12.51 4.78
CA PRO A 19 -11.47 -11.15 5.21
C PRO A 19 -11.68 -10.96 6.73
N GLY A 20 -10.63 -10.53 7.43
CA GLY A 20 -10.64 -10.30 8.88
C GLY A 20 -10.25 -11.52 9.72
N LYS A 21 -9.87 -12.65 9.11
CA LYS A 21 -9.22 -13.74 9.82
C LYS A 21 -7.70 -13.54 9.84
N ALA A 22 -7.07 -13.89 10.95
CA ALA A 22 -5.62 -14.06 11.02
C ALA A 22 -5.23 -15.30 10.22
N VAL A 23 -4.12 -15.23 9.48
CA VAL A 23 -3.59 -16.37 8.72
C VAL A 23 -2.63 -17.15 9.60
N THR A 24 -2.82 -18.46 9.69
CA THR A 24 -1.89 -19.38 10.35
C THR A 24 -1.07 -20.14 9.31
N TYR A 25 0.01 -20.79 9.75
CA TYR A 25 0.81 -21.62 8.86
C TYR A 25 0.00 -22.79 8.29
N GLN A 26 -0.86 -23.40 9.11
CA GLN A 26 -1.72 -24.52 8.75
C GLN A 26 -2.67 -24.16 7.60
N ASP A 27 -3.17 -22.92 7.58
CA ASP A 27 -4.11 -22.44 6.55
C ASP A 27 -3.54 -22.45 5.13
N VAL A 28 -2.23 -22.23 4.99
CA VAL A 28 -1.57 -22.04 3.68
C VAL A 28 -0.56 -23.14 3.33
N SER A 29 -0.05 -23.86 4.34
CA SER A 29 1.03 -24.86 4.17
C SER A 29 0.67 -25.97 3.18
N ALA A 30 -0.54 -26.53 3.25
CA ALA A 30 -0.97 -27.62 2.37
C ALA A 30 -0.97 -27.20 0.89
N GLU A 31 -1.34 -25.96 0.57
CA GLU A 31 -1.31 -25.44 -0.80
C GLU A 31 0.13 -25.24 -1.29
N ILE A 32 0.99 -24.68 -0.45
CA ILE A 32 2.39 -24.39 -0.80
C ILE A 32 3.20 -25.69 -1.00
N LEU A 33 2.97 -26.68 -0.15
CA LEU A 33 3.71 -27.95 -0.15
C LEU A 33 3.34 -28.90 -1.30
N ARG A 34 2.24 -28.64 -2.05
CA ARG A 34 1.90 -29.44 -3.25
C ARG A 34 3.03 -29.48 -4.28
N SER A 35 3.82 -28.40 -4.34
CA SER A 35 4.93 -28.24 -5.26
C SER A 35 6.19 -29.06 -4.91
N ARG A 36 6.19 -29.80 -3.79
CA ARG A 36 7.32 -30.63 -3.31
C ARG A 36 8.66 -29.89 -3.36
N SER A 37 8.68 -28.64 -2.87
CA SER A 37 9.88 -27.82 -2.84
C SER A 37 11.01 -28.50 -2.05
N PRO A 38 12.27 -28.50 -2.55
CA PRO A 38 13.42 -29.06 -1.83
C PRO A 38 13.73 -28.31 -0.53
N HIS A 39 13.15 -27.12 -0.34
CA HIS A 39 13.30 -26.28 0.85
C HIS A 39 12.07 -26.30 1.76
N ALA A 40 11.21 -27.33 1.66
CA ALA A 40 10.00 -27.47 2.47
C ALA A 40 10.26 -27.40 3.99
N ALA A 41 11.41 -27.90 4.46
CA ALA A 41 11.77 -27.85 5.89
C ALA A 41 11.92 -26.42 6.44
N ALA A 42 12.29 -25.44 5.60
CA ALA A 42 12.40 -24.04 6.01
C ALA A 42 11.05 -23.29 5.96
N LEU A 43 9.99 -23.91 5.46
CA LEU A 43 8.72 -23.26 5.19
C LEU A 43 8.09 -22.57 6.42
N PRO A 44 8.05 -23.18 7.63
CA PRO A 44 7.51 -22.50 8.81
C PRO A 44 8.27 -21.21 9.15
N SER A 45 9.60 -21.24 9.07
CA SER A 45 10.44 -20.07 9.34
C SER A 45 10.26 -18.97 8.29
N ILE A 46 10.14 -19.35 7.01
CA ILE A 46 9.88 -18.38 5.92
C ILE A 46 8.48 -17.78 6.09
N PHE A 47 7.48 -18.56 6.51
CA PHE A 47 6.14 -18.05 6.81
C PHE A 47 6.17 -17.01 7.92
N GLY A 48 6.86 -17.30 9.04
CA GLY A 48 7.02 -16.34 10.14
C GLY A 48 7.70 -15.04 9.68
N PHE A 49 8.73 -15.15 8.84
CA PHE A 49 9.38 -13.98 8.24
C PHE A 49 8.43 -13.16 7.36
N VAL A 50 7.70 -13.79 6.43
CA VAL A 50 6.80 -13.09 5.51
C VAL A 50 5.69 -12.35 6.28
N MET A 51 5.11 -12.99 7.30
CA MET A 51 4.07 -12.37 8.13
C MET A 51 4.56 -11.14 8.88
N LYS A 52 5.79 -11.15 9.38
CA LYS A 52 6.33 -10.06 10.21
C LYS A 52 7.05 -8.97 9.42
N CYS A 53 7.75 -9.37 8.36
CA CYS A 53 8.72 -8.51 7.66
C CYS A 53 8.42 -8.37 6.16
N GLY A 54 7.43 -9.08 5.60
CA GLY A 54 7.15 -9.07 4.16
C GLY A 54 6.76 -7.70 3.58
N GLY A 55 6.17 -6.81 4.41
CA GLY A 55 5.82 -5.46 4.00
C GLY A 55 4.62 -5.37 3.04
N GLY A 56 3.72 -6.36 3.07
CA GLY A 56 2.49 -6.41 2.27
C GLY A 56 2.57 -7.28 1.02
N THR A 57 1.52 -7.24 0.20
CA THR A 57 1.33 -8.11 -0.99
C THR A 57 1.52 -7.38 -2.33
N GLY A 58 1.70 -6.06 -2.30
CA GLY A 58 1.89 -5.23 -3.49
C GLY A 58 3.30 -5.32 -4.09
N GLU A 59 3.46 -4.78 -5.31
CA GLU A 59 4.74 -4.74 -6.03
C GLU A 59 5.80 -3.84 -5.37
N THR A 60 5.34 -2.87 -4.57
CA THR A 60 6.19 -1.95 -3.80
C THR A 60 6.57 -2.48 -2.42
N SER A 61 6.08 -3.66 -2.02
CA SER A 61 6.41 -4.30 -0.75
C SER A 61 7.91 -4.64 -0.65
N PHE A 62 8.42 -4.73 0.59
CA PHE A 62 9.80 -5.14 0.85
C PHE A 62 10.11 -6.50 0.23
N LEU A 63 9.18 -7.46 0.32
CA LEU A 63 9.36 -8.78 -0.26
C LEU A 63 9.44 -8.76 -1.78
N SER A 64 8.58 -7.98 -2.45
CA SER A 64 8.59 -7.82 -3.91
C SER A 64 9.89 -7.16 -4.40
N LYS A 65 10.36 -6.11 -3.70
CA LYS A 65 11.64 -5.45 -4.00
C LYS A 65 12.84 -6.40 -3.83
N THR A 66 12.88 -7.15 -2.73
CA THR A 66 13.95 -8.14 -2.50
C THR A 66 13.90 -9.28 -3.50
N GLU A 67 12.72 -9.76 -3.88
CA GLU A 67 12.60 -10.83 -4.86
C GLU A 67 13.08 -10.40 -6.25
N ARG A 68 12.71 -9.19 -6.70
CA ARG A 68 13.18 -8.63 -7.98
C ARG A 68 14.70 -8.52 -8.02
N TYR A 69 15.31 -7.96 -6.96
CA TYR A 69 16.77 -7.88 -6.87
C TYR A 69 17.44 -9.27 -6.85
N VAL A 70 16.99 -10.18 -5.99
CA VAL A 70 17.59 -11.53 -5.89
C VAL A 70 17.38 -12.33 -7.18
N ARG A 71 16.31 -12.09 -7.93
CA ARG A 71 16.11 -12.71 -9.24
C ARG A 71 17.13 -12.20 -10.27
N ALA A 72 17.46 -10.92 -10.23
CA ALA A 72 18.40 -10.30 -11.16
C ALA A 72 19.87 -10.57 -10.81
N SER A 73 20.21 -10.54 -9.51
CA SER A 73 21.60 -10.54 -9.03
C SER A 73 21.96 -11.77 -8.18
N GLY A 74 20.98 -12.62 -7.86
CA GLY A 74 21.18 -13.79 -6.98
C GLY A 74 21.66 -15.05 -7.71
N PHE A 75 22.16 -16.00 -6.93
CA PHE A 75 22.62 -17.29 -7.46
C PHE A 75 21.46 -18.31 -7.57
N PRO A 76 21.24 -18.97 -8.74
CA PRO A 76 20.01 -19.72 -9.04
C PRO A 76 19.73 -20.94 -8.16
N ASN A 77 20.70 -21.45 -7.40
CA ASN A 77 20.53 -22.58 -6.48
C ASN A 77 20.79 -22.21 -5.02
N ARG A 78 20.93 -20.91 -4.71
CA ARG A 78 21.24 -20.49 -3.36
C ARG A 78 19.99 -20.42 -2.50
N ALA A 79 20.09 -21.01 -1.32
CA ALA A 79 19.04 -20.98 -0.31
C ALA A 79 19.60 -20.55 1.04
N LEU A 80 18.77 -19.85 1.82
CA LEU A 80 19.02 -19.64 3.24
C LEU A 80 18.36 -20.78 4.02
N GLY A 81 19.08 -21.34 4.99
CA GLY A 81 18.57 -22.40 5.85
C GLY A 81 17.42 -21.93 6.75
N GLY A 82 16.65 -22.88 7.29
CA GLY A 82 15.52 -22.60 8.17
C GLY A 82 15.88 -21.75 9.40
N ASP A 83 17.07 -21.96 9.96
CA ASP A 83 17.56 -21.21 11.12
C ASP A 83 17.82 -19.73 10.80
N LEU A 84 18.36 -19.44 9.61
CA LEU A 84 18.59 -18.07 9.17
C LEU A 84 17.27 -17.32 9.00
N TRP A 85 16.28 -17.95 8.34
CA TRP A 85 14.94 -17.40 8.24
C TRP A 85 14.29 -17.19 9.61
N HIS A 86 14.47 -18.15 10.52
CA HIS A 86 13.94 -18.07 11.87
C HIS A 86 14.57 -16.89 12.63
N GLY A 87 15.90 -16.75 12.59
CA GLY A 87 16.64 -15.64 13.17
C GLY A 87 16.19 -14.29 12.61
N LEU A 88 16.00 -14.21 11.29
CA LEU A 88 15.48 -13.03 10.60
C LEU A 88 14.01 -12.73 10.93
N SER A 89 13.27 -13.63 11.58
CA SER A 89 11.86 -13.44 11.96
C SER A 89 11.66 -13.12 13.45
N GLN A 90 12.73 -13.13 14.24
CA GLN A 90 12.69 -12.83 15.67
C GLN A 90 12.38 -11.35 15.90
N ASP A 91 11.66 -11.01 16.97
CA ASP A 91 11.37 -9.61 17.29
C ASP A 91 12.57 -8.93 17.96
N CYS A 92 12.81 -7.67 17.61
CA CYS A 92 13.83 -6.85 18.26
C CYS A 92 13.26 -6.24 19.54
N LYS A 93 14.12 -6.03 20.55
CA LYS A 93 13.73 -5.29 21.76
C LYS A 93 13.49 -3.82 21.42
N GLY A 94 12.31 -3.30 21.77
CA GLY A 94 11.92 -1.91 21.52
C GLY A 94 10.92 -1.77 20.39
N SER A 95 10.61 -0.51 20.01
CA SER A 95 9.68 -0.18 18.93
C SER A 95 10.24 -0.50 17.54
N ASP A 96 11.56 -0.41 17.37
CA ASP A 96 12.20 -0.54 16.06
C ASP A 96 12.43 -2.03 15.73
N GLN A 97 11.78 -2.53 14.69
CA GLN A 97 11.87 -3.94 14.27
C GLN A 97 12.88 -4.20 13.14
N HIS A 98 13.49 -3.13 12.60
CA HIS A 98 14.57 -3.17 11.60
C HIS A 98 14.24 -4.01 10.37
N VAL A 99 13.06 -3.76 9.77
CA VAL A 99 12.55 -4.55 8.63
C VAL A 99 13.42 -4.36 7.40
N ALA A 100 13.87 -3.13 7.09
CA ALA A 100 14.70 -2.89 5.91
C ALA A 100 16.05 -3.61 6.05
N TRP A 101 16.67 -3.54 7.23
CA TRP A 101 17.89 -4.27 7.56
C TRP A 101 17.79 -5.79 7.33
N ARG A 102 16.68 -6.42 7.69
CA ARG A 102 16.47 -7.85 7.44
C ARG A 102 16.43 -8.17 5.96
N HIS A 103 15.84 -7.30 5.16
CA HIS A 103 15.82 -7.43 3.70
C HIS A 103 17.20 -7.21 3.08
N MET A 104 18.02 -6.30 3.61
CA MET A 104 19.44 -6.16 3.23
C MET A 104 20.21 -7.47 3.50
N CYS A 105 20.02 -8.08 4.68
CA CYS A 105 20.62 -9.36 5.05
C CYS A 105 20.24 -10.50 4.09
N ILE A 106 18.97 -10.55 3.66
CA ILE A 106 18.50 -11.56 2.68
C ILE A 106 19.18 -11.35 1.33
N LYS A 107 19.27 -10.10 0.86
CA LYS A 107 19.95 -9.78 -0.41
C LYS A 107 21.41 -10.20 -0.37
N LEU A 108 22.12 -9.87 0.71
CA LEU A 108 23.51 -10.30 0.92
C LEU A 108 23.64 -11.83 0.95
N GLY A 109 22.78 -12.53 1.69
CA GLY A 109 22.85 -13.98 1.81
C GLY A 109 22.59 -14.73 0.50
N LEU A 110 21.74 -14.18 -0.38
CA LEU A 110 21.34 -14.82 -1.64
C LEU A 110 22.12 -14.35 -2.87
N SER A 111 22.73 -13.16 -2.81
CA SER A 111 23.41 -12.52 -3.95
C SER A 111 24.90 -12.23 -3.70
N GLY A 112 25.35 -12.24 -2.44
CA GLY A 112 26.77 -12.09 -2.09
C GLY A 112 27.59 -13.37 -2.32
N PRO A 113 28.83 -13.46 -1.82
CA PRO A 113 29.61 -14.71 -1.81
C PRO A 113 28.95 -15.84 -0.99
N GLU A 114 29.33 -17.09 -1.24
CA GLU A 114 28.80 -18.22 -0.46
C GLU A 114 29.15 -18.05 1.03
N LYS A 115 28.20 -18.36 1.92
CA LYS A 115 28.34 -18.18 3.38
C LYS A 115 28.69 -16.74 3.79
N ALA A 116 28.26 -15.74 3.01
CA ALA A 116 28.41 -14.33 3.36
C ALA A 116 27.78 -13.95 4.70
N ILE A 117 26.75 -14.68 5.14
CA ILE A 117 26.00 -14.43 6.37
C ILE A 117 25.78 -15.72 7.16
N SER A 118 25.90 -15.63 8.48
CA SER A 118 25.65 -16.70 9.44
C SER A 118 24.52 -16.36 10.40
N LEU A 119 24.00 -17.36 11.12
CA LEU A 119 22.98 -17.14 12.14
C LEU A 119 23.49 -16.22 13.27
N THR A 120 24.77 -16.34 13.61
CA THR A 120 25.43 -15.48 14.61
C THR A 120 25.43 -14.02 14.16
N ASP A 121 25.70 -13.77 12.88
CA ASP A 121 25.64 -12.41 12.32
C ASP A 121 24.24 -11.80 12.48
N ILE A 122 23.19 -12.57 12.14
CA ILE A 122 21.80 -12.14 12.28
C ILE A 122 21.47 -11.81 13.73
N LYS A 123 21.67 -12.76 14.65
CA LYS A 123 21.38 -12.56 16.07
C LYS A 123 22.11 -11.34 16.63
N ARG A 124 23.41 -11.22 16.35
CA ARG A 124 24.21 -10.07 16.78
C ARG A 124 23.66 -8.76 16.23
N SER A 125 23.32 -8.70 14.95
CA SER A 125 22.79 -7.47 14.34
C SER A 125 21.45 -7.00 14.90
N LEU A 126 20.66 -7.91 15.49
CA LEU A 126 19.33 -7.59 16.03
C LEU A 126 19.32 -7.34 17.54
N SER A 127 20.39 -7.68 18.26
CA SER A 127 20.40 -7.58 19.73
C SER A 127 21.64 -6.94 20.34
N ALA A 128 22.77 -6.90 19.63
CA ALA A 128 24.03 -6.48 20.21
C ALA A 128 24.16 -4.95 20.21
N LYS A 129 24.45 -4.37 21.38
CA LYS A 129 24.44 -2.90 21.60
C LYS A 129 25.47 -2.18 20.74
N GLU A 130 26.54 -2.85 20.36
CA GLU A 130 27.64 -2.33 19.56
C GLU A 130 27.38 -2.41 18.04
N VAL A 131 26.48 -3.29 17.59
CA VAL A 131 26.13 -3.44 16.17
C VAL A 131 24.84 -2.71 15.80
N LEU A 132 23.86 -2.69 16.72
CA LEU A 132 22.54 -2.09 16.49
C LEU A 132 22.58 -0.60 16.07
N PRO A 133 23.48 0.25 16.59
CA PRO A 133 23.62 1.63 16.10
C PRO A 133 24.00 1.71 14.62
N ASN A 134 24.85 0.78 14.14
CA ASN A 134 25.25 0.72 12.73
C ASN A 134 24.10 0.22 11.84
N VAL A 135 23.25 -0.68 12.35
CA VAL A 135 22.01 -1.08 11.68
C VAL A 135 21.08 0.12 11.50
N LYS A 136 20.84 0.88 12.58
CA LYS A 136 20.00 2.10 12.52
C LYS A 136 20.55 3.11 11.53
N LYS A 137 21.86 3.32 11.54
CA LYS A 137 22.56 4.20 10.60
C LYS A 137 22.36 3.74 9.14
N ALA A 138 22.54 2.45 8.86
CA ALA A 138 22.33 1.91 7.52
C ALA A 138 20.89 2.10 7.02
N GLU A 139 19.88 1.85 7.86
CA GLU A 139 18.47 2.07 7.49
C GLU A 139 18.17 3.56 7.24
N ALA A 140 18.67 4.46 8.10
CA ALA A 140 18.48 5.90 7.94
C ALA A 140 19.08 6.40 6.62
N VAL A 141 20.32 5.99 6.32
CA VAL A 141 20.99 6.36 5.06
C VAL A 141 20.26 5.76 3.85
N LEU A 142 19.80 4.50 3.92
CA LEU A 142 19.02 3.89 2.84
C LEU A 142 17.76 4.72 2.54
N PHE A 143 16.98 5.09 3.55
CA PHE A 143 15.74 5.84 3.34
C PHE A 143 16.00 7.22 2.75
N GLU A 144 17.08 7.88 3.17
CA GLU A 144 17.46 9.16 2.60
C GLU A 144 17.91 9.03 1.13
N VAL A 145 18.71 8.02 0.79
CA VAL A 145 19.08 7.73 -0.61
C VAL A 145 17.82 7.45 -1.45
N GLN A 146 16.89 6.64 -0.94
CA GLN A 146 15.62 6.37 -1.62
C GLN A 146 14.79 7.65 -1.83
N ARG A 147 14.78 8.56 -0.86
CA ARG A 147 14.10 9.86 -0.97
C ARG A 147 14.74 10.74 -2.04
N LEU A 148 16.07 10.80 -2.08
CA LEU A 148 16.82 11.60 -3.06
C LEU A 148 16.69 11.06 -4.48
N LEU A 149 16.61 9.73 -4.64
CA LEU A 149 16.42 9.06 -5.92
C LEU A 149 14.94 8.96 -6.33
N HIS A 150 14.02 9.55 -5.57
CA HIS A 150 12.61 9.56 -5.93
C HIS A 150 12.41 10.31 -7.26
N GLY A 151 11.80 9.64 -8.25
CA GLY A 151 11.57 10.19 -9.59
C GLY A 151 12.67 9.88 -10.62
N PHE A 152 13.73 9.18 -10.23
CA PHE A 152 14.69 8.60 -11.18
C PHE A 152 14.24 7.21 -11.64
N ASP A 153 14.45 6.91 -12.92
CA ASP A 153 14.19 5.59 -13.49
C ASP A 153 15.30 4.58 -13.12
N ASN A 154 14.97 3.29 -13.12
CA ASN A 154 15.92 2.18 -12.94
C ASN A 154 16.73 2.20 -11.62
N VAL A 155 16.21 2.85 -10.57
CA VAL A 155 16.89 2.99 -9.28
C VAL A 155 16.98 1.69 -8.47
N GLU A 156 16.10 0.73 -8.71
CA GLU A 156 15.94 -0.43 -7.82
C GLU A 156 17.16 -1.35 -7.79
N ALA A 157 17.81 -1.57 -8.93
CA ALA A 157 19.02 -2.40 -8.99
C ALA A 157 20.16 -1.75 -8.19
N VAL A 158 20.34 -0.44 -8.35
CA VAL A 158 21.39 0.32 -7.68
C VAL A 158 21.15 0.40 -6.17
N ILE A 159 19.89 0.62 -5.75
CA ILE A 159 19.51 0.57 -4.33
C ILE A 159 19.76 -0.84 -3.76
N GLY A 160 19.45 -1.88 -4.52
CA GLY A 160 19.71 -3.25 -4.09
C GLY A 160 21.19 -3.56 -3.89
N ASP A 161 22.07 -3.02 -4.74
CA ASP A 161 23.52 -3.12 -4.55
C ASP A 161 23.97 -2.39 -3.28
N LEU A 162 23.46 -1.17 -3.06
CA LEU A 162 23.73 -0.40 -1.85
C LEU A 162 23.33 -1.18 -0.58
N GLU A 163 22.16 -1.82 -0.60
CA GLU A 163 21.69 -2.64 0.53
C GLU A 163 22.61 -3.84 0.82
N VAL A 164 23.15 -4.48 -0.23
CA VAL A 164 24.13 -5.58 -0.07
C VAL A 164 25.44 -5.06 0.53
N ASP A 165 25.93 -3.93 0.04
CA ASP A 165 27.17 -3.33 0.52
C ASP A 165 27.05 -2.85 1.98
N MET A 166 25.93 -2.19 2.33
CA MET A 166 25.62 -1.79 3.71
C MET A 166 25.53 -3.00 4.65
N ALA A 167 24.90 -4.10 4.22
CA ALA A 167 24.86 -5.32 5.02
C ALA A 167 26.26 -5.90 5.26
N ALA A 168 27.10 -5.95 4.23
CA ALA A 168 28.47 -6.43 4.35
C ALA A 168 29.29 -5.55 5.31
N LEU A 169 29.14 -4.22 5.23
CA LEU A 169 29.80 -3.24 6.10
C LEU A 169 29.39 -3.40 7.57
N VAL A 170 28.09 -3.38 7.86
CA VAL A 170 27.57 -3.47 9.23
C VAL A 170 27.89 -4.83 9.87
N LEU A 171 27.91 -5.91 9.07
CA LEU A 171 28.31 -7.24 9.53
C LEU A 171 29.85 -7.44 9.54
N GLN A 172 30.62 -6.40 9.19
CA GLN A 172 32.08 -6.38 9.17
C GLN A 172 32.69 -7.48 8.28
N LYS A 173 32.04 -7.76 7.14
CA LYS A 173 32.51 -8.74 6.15
C LYS A 173 33.55 -8.10 5.23
N LYS A 174 34.74 -7.80 5.76
CA LYS A 174 35.82 -7.08 5.03
C LYS A 174 36.20 -7.68 3.68
N LYS A 175 36.10 -9.01 3.51
CA LYS A 175 36.38 -9.70 2.23
C LYS A 175 35.28 -9.53 1.18
N ILE A 176 34.13 -8.99 1.58
CA ILE A 176 32.92 -8.86 0.76
C ILE A 176 32.58 -7.38 0.56
N ALA A 177 32.78 -6.55 1.58
CA ALA A 177 32.56 -5.12 1.50
C ALA A 177 33.44 -4.49 0.41
N LYS A 178 32.80 -3.79 -0.53
CA LYS A 178 33.46 -3.05 -1.62
C LYS A 178 33.83 -1.61 -1.23
N HIS A 179 33.29 -1.16 -0.12
CA HIS A 179 33.35 0.20 0.39
C HIS A 179 33.95 0.19 1.79
N ASP A 180 34.49 1.33 2.20
CA ASP A 180 35.10 1.48 3.52
C ASP A 180 34.08 1.91 4.59
N SER A 181 32.96 2.51 4.17
CA SER A 181 31.92 3.03 5.06
C SER A 181 30.54 3.01 4.41
N ILE A 182 29.49 3.15 5.24
CA ILE A 182 28.10 3.25 4.78
C ILE A 182 27.93 4.49 3.90
N GLU A 183 28.60 5.57 4.26
CA GLU A 183 28.61 6.84 3.55
C GLU A 183 29.28 6.75 2.18
N ASP A 184 30.42 6.06 2.09
CA ASP A 184 31.12 5.82 0.83
C ASP A 184 30.24 4.98 -0.14
N ALA A 185 29.60 3.93 0.38
CA ALA A 185 28.66 3.14 -0.41
C ALA A 185 27.48 4.00 -0.91
N ALA A 186 26.90 4.83 -0.04
CA ALA A 186 25.80 5.73 -0.41
C ALA A 186 26.23 6.81 -1.42
N GLY A 187 27.42 7.39 -1.25
CA GLY A 187 27.99 8.35 -2.20
C GLY A 187 28.22 7.73 -3.57
N THR A 188 28.76 6.52 -3.62
CA THR A 188 28.93 5.76 -4.87
C THR A 188 27.58 5.47 -5.54
N CYS A 189 26.57 5.10 -4.75
CA CYS A 189 25.20 4.89 -5.24
C CYS A 189 24.61 6.14 -5.88
N LEU A 190 24.66 7.28 -5.18
CA LEU A 190 24.13 8.56 -5.67
C LEU A 190 24.90 9.11 -6.87
N GLY A 191 26.22 8.91 -6.91
CA GLY A 191 27.08 9.31 -8.02
C GLY A 191 26.67 8.71 -9.37
N LYS A 192 26.09 7.49 -9.38
CA LYS A 192 25.55 6.86 -10.60
C LYS A 192 24.40 7.64 -11.24
N PHE A 193 23.76 8.54 -10.49
CA PHE A 193 22.67 9.40 -10.95
C PHE A 193 23.09 10.87 -11.10
N GLY A 194 24.39 11.15 -11.11
CA GLY A 194 24.92 12.52 -11.18
C GLY A 194 24.67 13.34 -9.91
N LEU A 195 24.22 12.70 -8.82
CA LEU A 195 24.05 13.33 -7.52
C LEU A 195 25.37 13.26 -6.76
N PHE A 196 26.23 14.26 -6.94
CA PHE A 196 27.46 14.41 -6.17
C PHE A 196 27.12 15.00 -4.80
N VAL A 197 27.24 14.18 -3.77
CA VAL A 197 27.18 14.64 -2.38
C VAL A 197 28.60 14.99 -1.96
N SER A 198 28.88 16.25 -1.57
CA SER A 198 30.16 16.52 -0.94
C SER A 198 30.25 15.67 0.33
N SER A 199 31.43 15.09 0.61
CA SER A 199 31.68 14.26 1.79
C SER A 199 31.18 14.89 3.11
N THR A 200 31.02 16.21 3.13
CA THR A 200 30.50 17.02 4.23
C THR A 200 29.00 16.82 4.52
N ARG A 201 28.16 16.56 3.51
CA ARG A 201 26.70 16.39 3.72
C ARG A 201 26.29 15.00 4.19
N VAL A 202 27.16 14.00 4.07
CA VAL A 202 26.89 12.65 4.60
C VAL A 202 27.35 12.49 6.05
N ALA A 203 28.39 13.23 6.48
CA ALA A 203 28.84 13.26 7.87
C ALA A 203 27.85 13.94 8.83
N ASP A 204 27.01 14.85 8.32
CA ASP A 204 25.95 15.52 9.09
C ASP A 204 24.76 14.59 9.44
N LEU A 205 24.77 13.34 8.95
CA LEU A 205 23.72 12.33 9.16
C LEU A 205 23.97 11.42 10.38
N GLY A 206 24.99 11.71 11.20
CA GLY A 206 25.35 10.93 12.39
C GLY A 206 25.58 11.78 13.63
N SER A 207 24.52 12.23 14.30
CA SER A 207 24.63 12.72 15.69
C SER A 207 24.89 11.52 16.63
N LEU A 208 26.13 11.02 16.64
CA LEU A 208 26.60 10.04 17.61
C LEU A 208 27.55 10.70 18.62
N ARG A 209 27.47 10.24 19.87
CA ARG A 209 28.27 10.70 21.01
C ARG A 209 29.75 10.48 20.75
N VAL A 210 30.50 11.57 20.57
CA VAL A 210 31.97 11.53 20.54
C VAL A 210 32.46 11.60 21.98
N TYR A 211 33.38 10.69 22.35
CA TYR A 211 34.05 10.68 23.66
C TYR A 211 35.53 10.97 23.45
N ASP A 212 36.15 11.70 24.38
CA ASP A 212 37.59 11.93 24.38
C ASP A 212 38.36 10.67 24.81
N ASP A 213 39.68 10.75 24.75
CA ASP A 213 40.63 9.72 25.15
C ASP A 213 40.57 9.38 26.65
N THR A 214 39.86 10.17 27.46
CA THR A 214 39.56 9.90 28.87
C THR A 214 38.18 9.28 29.11
N GLY A 215 37.39 9.08 28.06
CA GLY A 215 36.05 8.52 28.13
C GLY A 215 34.96 9.52 28.55
N LYS A 216 35.22 10.83 28.50
CA LYS A 216 34.21 11.89 28.70
C LYS A 216 33.60 12.31 27.35
N LEU A 217 32.30 12.64 27.31
CA LEU A 217 31.68 13.14 26.07
C LEU A 217 32.34 14.46 25.63
N VAL A 218 32.75 14.55 24.36
CA VAL A 218 33.31 15.76 23.71
C VAL A 218 32.22 16.81 23.49
N SER A 219 30.99 16.40 23.24
CA SER A 219 29.84 17.28 23.01
C SER A 219 28.59 16.75 23.73
N ASN A 220 27.75 17.62 24.29
CA ASN A 220 26.51 17.18 24.91
C ASN A 220 25.51 16.69 23.85
N SER A 221 25.52 15.38 23.57
CA SER A 221 24.65 14.83 22.51
C SER A 221 23.17 15.06 22.78
N ARG A 222 22.74 15.22 24.04
CA ARG A 222 21.33 15.50 24.36
C ARG A 222 20.88 16.85 23.79
N VAL A 223 21.78 17.83 23.76
CA VAL A 223 21.51 19.14 23.14
C VAL A 223 21.41 19.00 21.62
N VAL A 224 22.30 18.21 21.01
CA VAL A 224 22.29 17.93 19.56
C VAL A 224 21.07 17.11 19.13
N ASP A 225 20.70 16.10 19.92
CA ASP A 225 19.53 15.23 19.70
C ASP A 225 18.21 16.02 19.73
N LEU A 226 18.19 17.17 20.42
CA LEU A 226 17.07 18.11 20.45
C LEU A 226 17.05 19.08 19.23
N GLY A 227 17.96 18.90 18.27
CA GLY A 227 18.03 19.67 17.03
C GLY A 227 18.85 20.96 17.12
N PHE A 228 19.54 21.21 18.23
CA PHE A 228 20.45 22.35 18.39
C PHE A 228 21.83 22.04 17.81
N GLN A 229 22.36 22.92 16.98
CA GLN A 229 23.65 22.74 16.32
C GLN A 229 24.39 24.07 16.17
N PRO A 230 25.74 24.08 16.11
CA PRO A 230 26.50 25.25 15.70
C PRO A 230 25.97 25.89 14.42
N GLY A 231 25.97 27.22 14.37
CA GLY A 231 25.42 28.02 13.28
C GLY A 231 23.90 28.20 13.30
N LYS A 232 23.16 27.53 14.19
CA LYS A 232 21.71 27.70 14.31
C LYS A 232 21.36 28.85 15.25
N GLU A 233 20.31 29.59 14.88
CA GLU A 233 19.72 30.61 15.74
C GLU A 233 18.80 29.98 16.78
N VAL A 234 18.94 30.45 18.01
CA VAL A 234 18.14 30.04 19.17
C VAL A 234 17.60 31.24 19.88
N ILE A 235 16.52 31.03 20.62
CA ILE A 235 15.87 32.05 21.43
C ILE A 235 15.63 31.53 22.85
N ARG A 236 16.04 32.31 23.85
CA ARG A 236 15.81 32.00 25.26
C ARG A 236 14.36 32.32 25.61
N ARG A 237 13.66 31.40 26.26
CA ARG A 237 12.23 31.55 26.55
C ARG A 237 11.90 32.58 27.63
N ALA A 238 12.85 32.87 28.53
CA ALA A 238 12.61 33.75 29.67
C ALA A 238 12.46 35.22 29.26
N ASP A 239 13.19 35.64 28.23
CA ASP A 239 13.35 37.04 27.84
C ASP A 239 13.44 37.24 26.31
N ASP A 240 13.13 36.21 25.54
CA ASP A 240 13.18 36.21 24.07
C ASP A 240 14.54 36.62 23.48
N MET A 241 15.61 36.44 24.26
CA MET A 241 16.98 36.74 23.84
C MET A 241 17.40 35.82 22.70
N LYS A 242 17.77 36.42 21.56
CA LYS A 242 18.24 35.70 20.37
C LYS A 242 19.76 35.55 20.38
N ALA A 243 20.23 34.37 20.05
CA ALA A 243 21.64 34.08 19.91
C ALA A 243 21.88 33.05 18.80
N THR A 244 23.11 33.00 18.29
CA THR A 244 23.57 31.94 17.39
C THR A 244 24.47 30.99 18.16
N ILE A 245 24.25 29.68 18.02
CA ILE A 245 25.15 28.69 18.62
C ILE A 245 26.49 28.74 17.89
N ILE A 246 27.58 28.97 18.63
CA ILE A 246 28.94 28.93 18.10
C ILE A 246 29.51 27.52 18.29
N GLU A 247 29.38 26.97 19.50
CA GLU A 247 29.99 25.70 19.88
C GLU A 247 29.15 24.99 20.94
N ILE A 248 29.12 23.66 20.92
CA ILE A 248 28.48 22.82 21.93
C ILE A 248 29.53 21.90 22.53
N SER A 249 29.87 22.12 23.80
CA SER A 249 30.78 21.29 24.58
C SER A 249 29.97 20.33 25.48
N ALA A 250 30.64 19.58 26.35
CA ALA A 250 30.02 18.59 27.23
C ALA A 250 28.99 19.19 28.22
N ASP A 251 29.32 20.33 28.81
CA ASP A 251 28.59 20.97 29.91
C ASP A 251 28.08 22.39 29.55
N LYS A 252 28.62 22.98 28.48
CA LYS A 252 28.32 24.34 28.04
C LYS A 252 28.01 24.44 26.56
N VAL A 253 27.24 25.46 26.20
CA VAL A 253 26.95 25.90 24.84
C VAL A 253 27.44 27.35 24.73
N ARG A 254 28.37 27.61 23.80
CA ARG A 254 28.86 28.96 23.50
C ARG A 254 27.96 29.61 22.47
N LEU A 255 27.51 30.83 22.75
CA LEU A 255 26.50 31.56 22.01
C LEU A 255 27.02 32.93 21.60
N LYS A 256 26.73 33.36 20.37
CA LYS A 256 26.93 34.73 19.91
C LYS A 256 25.62 35.49 19.98
N LEU A 257 25.56 36.54 20.78
CA LEU A 257 24.38 37.41 20.82
C LEU A 257 24.39 38.40 19.64
N GLN A 258 23.26 39.08 19.43
CA GLN A 258 23.12 40.09 18.36
C GLN A 258 24.06 41.30 18.53
N ASP A 259 24.55 41.55 19.74
CA ASP A 259 25.56 42.57 20.04
C ASP A 259 26.99 42.16 19.59
N GLY A 260 27.14 40.96 19.04
CA GLY A 260 28.39 40.41 18.54
C GLY A 260 29.29 39.80 19.61
N LYS A 261 28.90 39.84 20.90
CA LYS A 261 29.66 39.27 22.00
C LYS A 261 29.34 37.78 22.19
N GLU A 262 30.32 37.07 22.75
CA GLU A 262 30.21 35.64 23.04
C GLU A 262 29.87 35.41 24.51
N TYR A 263 28.98 34.46 24.75
CA TYR A 263 28.48 34.08 26.06
C TYR A 263 28.43 32.57 26.20
N GLU A 264 28.46 32.09 27.43
CA GLU A 264 28.30 30.67 27.75
C GLU A 264 26.97 30.41 28.47
N ALA A 265 26.24 29.40 28.03
CA ALA A 265 25.07 28.87 28.70
C ALA A 265 25.31 27.40 29.07
N SER A 266 24.68 26.89 30.12
CA SER A 266 24.79 25.47 30.45
C SER A 266 24.05 24.60 29.42
N SER A 267 24.62 23.45 29.07
CA SER A 267 23.98 22.47 28.20
C SER A 267 22.66 21.97 28.80
N GLU A 268 22.55 21.88 30.14
CA GLU A 268 21.31 21.48 30.80
C GLU A 268 20.18 22.50 30.57
N ALA A 269 20.47 23.79 30.41
CA ALA A 269 19.44 24.78 30.10
C ALA A 269 18.75 24.52 28.74
N PHE A 270 19.47 23.96 27.77
CA PHE A 270 18.91 23.57 26.47
C PHE A 270 18.06 22.30 26.60
N VAL A 271 18.56 21.32 27.35
CA VAL A 271 17.85 20.07 27.64
C VAL A 271 16.56 20.31 28.42
N GLU A 272 16.56 21.26 29.36
CA GLU A 272 15.39 21.68 30.14
C GLU A 272 14.43 22.59 29.36
N ASN A 273 14.60 22.74 28.03
CA ASN A 273 13.77 23.58 27.17
C ASN A 273 13.78 25.09 27.50
N LYS A 274 14.78 25.61 28.24
CA LYS A 274 14.90 27.06 28.49
C LYS A 274 15.27 27.83 27.22
N TRP A 275 15.82 27.13 26.23
CA TRP A 275 16.07 27.62 24.88
C TRP A 275 15.22 26.85 23.86
N LYS A 276 14.89 27.49 22.74
CA LYS A 276 14.25 26.85 21.59
C LYS A 276 14.89 27.33 20.30
N MET A 277 14.81 26.52 19.24
CA MET A 277 15.24 26.93 17.90
C MET A 277 14.45 28.15 17.44
N TYR A 278 15.14 29.17 16.94
CA TYR A 278 14.49 30.33 16.34
C TYR A 278 14.09 29.95 14.91
N VAL A 279 12.79 29.87 14.66
CA VAL A 279 12.23 29.74 13.32
C VAL A 279 11.70 31.12 12.94
N PRO A 280 12.25 31.78 11.91
CA PRO A 280 11.71 33.05 11.46
C PRO A 280 10.25 32.88 11.05
N LYS A 281 9.41 33.82 11.46
CA LYS A 281 7.98 33.80 11.13
C LYS A 281 7.85 34.04 9.62
N ILE A 282 7.58 32.97 8.86
CA ILE A 282 7.38 33.07 7.41
C ILE A 282 6.10 33.86 7.18
N GLU A 283 6.19 34.96 6.43
CA GLU A 283 5.01 35.74 6.08
C GLU A 283 4.10 34.95 5.13
N PRO A 284 2.76 35.05 5.27
CA PRO A 284 1.83 34.37 4.38
C PRO A 284 2.09 34.75 2.92
N VAL A 285 2.44 33.76 2.09
CA VAL A 285 2.60 33.97 0.66
C VAL A 285 1.21 33.95 0.01
N LEU A 286 0.84 35.05 -0.66
CA LEU A 286 -0.39 35.13 -1.44
C LEU A 286 -0.36 34.11 -2.59
N PHE A 287 -1.21 33.08 -2.52
CA PHE A 287 -1.39 32.12 -3.60
C PHE A 287 -2.24 32.72 -4.73
N LYS A 288 -1.59 33.33 -5.72
CA LYS A 288 -2.27 33.95 -6.87
C LYS A 288 -2.96 32.89 -7.73
N GLY A 289 -4.23 33.14 -8.07
CA GLY A 289 -4.98 32.31 -9.01
C GLY A 289 -5.61 31.04 -8.42
N TRP A 290 -5.85 31.00 -7.10
CA TRP A 290 -6.45 29.86 -6.41
C TRP A 290 -7.76 29.36 -7.05
N SER A 291 -8.56 30.26 -7.64
CA SER A 291 -9.84 29.95 -8.25
C SER A 291 -9.75 28.95 -9.42
N LYS A 292 -8.57 28.83 -10.05
CA LYS A 292 -8.29 27.80 -11.06
C LYS A 292 -8.30 26.38 -10.47
N PHE A 293 -7.99 26.27 -9.18
CA PHE A 293 -7.97 25.04 -8.39
C PHE A 293 -9.22 24.91 -7.49
N SER A 294 -10.27 25.69 -7.77
CA SER A 294 -11.54 25.57 -7.05
C SER A 294 -12.10 24.14 -7.15
N PRO A 295 -12.70 23.59 -6.09
CA PRO A 295 -13.38 22.29 -6.14
C PRO A 295 -14.42 22.18 -7.25
N LEU A 296 -15.04 23.31 -7.66
CA LEU A 296 -16.00 23.35 -8.77
C LEU A 296 -15.38 23.02 -10.14
N ARG A 297 -14.05 23.05 -10.24
CA ARG A 297 -13.28 22.65 -11.42
C ARG A 297 -12.64 21.27 -11.28
N SER A 298 -12.74 20.65 -10.10
CA SER A 298 -12.21 19.31 -9.85
C SER A 298 -13.18 18.24 -10.36
N GLU A 299 -12.70 17.43 -11.29
CA GLU A 299 -13.42 16.27 -11.80
C GLU A 299 -13.69 15.23 -10.71
N GLU A 300 -12.72 14.99 -9.82
CA GLU A 300 -12.85 14.07 -8.69
C GLU A 300 -13.97 14.51 -7.75
N PHE A 301 -14.06 15.82 -7.48
CA PHE A 301 -15.12 16.39 -6.67
C PHE A 301 -16.49 16.22 -7.36
N SER A 302 -16.57 16.48 -8.66
CA SER A 302 -17.78 16.24 -9.46
C SER A 302 -18.25 14.78 -9.40
N ILE A 303 -17.33 13.83 -9.56
CA ILE A 303 -17.60 12.39 -9.45
C ILE A 303 -18.13 12.05 -8.05
N ALA A 304 -17.52 12.59 -7.00
CA ALA A 304 -17.92 12.34 -5.62
C ALA A 304 -19.34 12.82 -5.33
N VAL A 305 -19.71 14.03 -5.79
CA VAL A 305 -21.07 14.57 -5.66
C VAL A 305 -22.09 13.66 -6.33
N ILE A 306 -21.80 13.18 -7.54
CA ILE A 306 -22.74 12.35 -8.30
C ILE A 306 -22.84 10.94 -7.69
N LYS A 307 -21.74 10.38 -7.16
CA LYS A 307 -21.81 9.14 -6.35
C LYS A 307 -22.73 9.31 -5.14
N GLY A 308 -22.69 10.47 -4.48
CA GLY A 308 -23.60 10.82 -3.39
C GLY A 308 -25.07 10.77 -3.81
N LEU A 309 -25.42 11.31 -4.99
CA LEU A 309 -26.76 11.21 -5.57
C LEU A 309 -27.18 9.75 -5.76
N VAL A 310 -26.31 8.90 -6.33
CA VAL A 310 -26.63 7.49 -6.54
C VAL A 310 -26.90 6.77 -5.22
N PHE A 311 -26.04 6.93 -4.22
CA PHE A 311 -26.24 6.29 -2.92
C PHE A 311 -27.55 6.73 -2.25
N ARG A 312 -27.88 8.02 -2.36
CA ARG A 312 -29.17 8.54 -1.87
C ARG A 312 -30.34 7.89 -2.60
N SER A 313 -30.30 7.79 -3.92
CA SER A 313 -31.37 7.13 -4.70
C SER A 313 -31.49 5.64 -4.37
N MET A 314 -30.38 4.94 -4.08
CA MET A 314 -30.43 3.53 -3.64
C MET A 314 -31.16 3.41 -2.31
N TYR A 315 -30.87 4.30 -1.36
CA TYR A 315 -31.50 4.35 -0.06
C TYR A 315 -33.01 4.61 -0.19
N GLU A 316 -33.41 5.64 -0.93
CA GLU A 316 -34.82 5.98 -1.17
C GLU A 316 -35.59 4.84 -1.87
N GLN A 317 -34.96 4.15 -2.84
CA GLN A 317 -35.57 2.99 -3.51
C GLN A 317 -35.80 1.83 -2.54
N TYR A 318 -34.85 1.60 -1.62
CA TYR A 318 -34.94 0.56 -0.60
C TYR A 318 -36.04 0.85 0.44
N GLU A 319 -36.16 2.10 0.87
CA GLU A 319 -37.27 2.55 1.73
C GLU A 319 -38.63 2.49 1.03
N THR A 320 -38.68 2.40 -0.30
CA THR A 320 -39.97 2.34 -1.00
C THR A 320 -40.42 0.90 -1.24
N LEU A 321 -39.50 0.01 -1.65
CA LEU A 321 -39.86 -1.30 -2.20
C LEU A 321 -39.90 -2.46 -1.19
N HIS A 322 -39.53 -2.26 0.08
CA HIS A 322 -39.63 -3.21 1.21
C HIS A 322 -39.87 -4.69 0.84
N VAL A 323 -38.81 -5.50 0.87
CA VAL A 323 -38.88 -6.92 0.49
C VAL A 323 -38.40 -7.82 1.63
N ASP A 324 -39.33 -8.26 2.47
CA ASP A 324 -39.05 -9.13 3.63
C ASP A 324 -39.40 -10.61 3.38
N ASP A 325 -40.10 -10.88 2.28
CA ASP A 325 -40.66 -12.19 1.92
C ASP A 325 -39.67 -13.09 1.14
N LEU A 326 -38.38 -13.00 1.45
CA LEU A 326 -37.32 -13.79 0.82
C LEU A 326 -36.50 -14.59 1.84
N ASP A 327 -36.08 -15.79 1.44
CA ASP A 327 -35.05 -16.56 2.12
C ASP A 327 -33.74 -16.46 1.34
N VAL A 328 -32.67 -16.05 2.03
CA VAL A 328 -31.35 -15.83 1.44
C VAL A 328 -30.37 -16.85 2.00
N PHE A 329 -29.89 -17.74 1.12
CA PHE A 329 -28.94 -18.79 1.45
C PHE A 329 -27.54 -18.40 0.97
N LEU A 330 -26.52 -18.61 1.80
CA LEU A 330 -25.13 -18.22 1.52
C LEU A 330 -24.17 -19.40 1.41
N LYS A 331 -24.48 -20.54 2.06
CA LYS A 331 -23.66 -21.75 2.11
C LYS A 331 -24.56 -22.99 2.04
N PRO A 332 -24.13 -24.09 1.40
CA PRO A 332 -22.87 -24.25 0.65
C PRO A 332 -22.85 -23.50 -0.70
N GLY A 333 -24.01 -23.04 -1.18
CA GLY A 333 -24.15 -22.20 -2.37
C GLY A 333 -25.05 -21.00 -2.10
N LYS A 334 -24.90 -19.97 -2.93
CA LYS A 334 -25.78 -18.81 -2.90
C LYS A 334 -27.12 -19.15 -3.54
N ASN A 335 -28.21 -18.82 -2.86
CA ASN A 335 -29.56 -18.95 -3.40
C ASN A 335 -30.47 -17.89 -2.79
N VAL A 336 -31.49 -17.48 -3.52
CA VAL A 336 -32.56 -16.62 -3.02
C VAL A 336 -33.88 -17.27 -3.38
N GLN A 337 -34.75 -17.49 -2.40
CA GLN A 337 -36.06 -18.10 -2.61
C GLN A 337 -37.17 -17.17 -2.14
N VAL A 338 -38.34 -17.27 -2.77
CA VAL A 338 -39.54 -16.55 -2.34
C VAL A 338 -40.27 -17.33 -1.26
N LYS A 339 -40.75 -16.63 -0.21
CA LYS A 339 -41.56 -17.26 0.84
C LYS A 339 -43.04 -17.46 0.44
N LYS A 340 -43.49 -16.74 -0.59
CA LYS A 340 -44.85 -16.77 -1.11
C LYS A 340 -44.88 -16.64 -2.63
N GLY A 341 -46.01 -16.97 -3.24
CA GLY A 341 -46.18 -16.84 -4.68
C GLY A 341 -46.31 -15.39 -5.15
N TYR A 342 -45.84 -15.12 -6.37
CA TYR A 342 -45.93 -13.81 -7.04
C TYR A 342 -46.43 -13.97 -8.47
N ASN A 343 -47.42 -13.15 -8.85
CA ASN A 343 -47.79 -12.99 -10.25
C ASN A 343 -46.68 -12.26 -11.02
N ILE A 344 -46.69 -12.38 -12.35
CA ILE A 344 -45.72 -11.76 -13.25
C ILE A 344 -45.59 -10.25 -12.96
N ASN A 345 -44.36 -9.73 -12.88
CA ASN A 345 -43.99 -8.34 -12.63
C ASN A 345 -44.37 -7.75 -11.26
N ILE A 346 -44.85 -8.57 -10.32
CA ILE A 346 -45.25 -8.10 -8.99
C ILE A 346 -44.06 -8.05 -8.02
N LEU A 347 -43.20 -9.07 -8.02
CA LEU A 347 -41.99 -9.04 -7.19
C LEU A 347 -41.01 -8.02 -7.78
N LYS A 348 -40.65 -7.00 -6.99
CA LYS A 348 -39.71 -5.95 -7.36
C LYS A 348 -38.65 -5.84 -6.29
N LEU A 349 -37.40 -6.08 -6.67
CA LEU A 349 -36.24 -6.01 -5.78
C LEU A 349 -35.46 -4.73 -6.05
N PRO A 350 -35.24 -3.89 -5.02
CA PRO A 350 -34.35 -2.75 -5.14
C PRO A 350 -32.88 -3.20 -5.26
N ILE A 351 -32.05 -2.39 -5.91
CA ILE A 351 -30.61 -2.67 -6.08
C ILE A 351 -29.81 -1.62 -5.32
N ALA A 352 -28.93 -2.09 -4.43
CA ALA A 352 -28.06 -1.27 -3.61
C ALA A 352 -26.71 -1.95 -3.44
N THR A 353 -25.66 -1.15 -3.38
CA THR A 353 -24.28 -1.62 -3.21
C THR A 353 -23.46 -0.55 -2.50
N ALA A 354 -22.41 -0.95 -1.78
CA ALA A 354 -21.38 -0.01 -1.30
C ALA A 354 -20.31 0.28 -2.36
N LYS A 355 -20.39 -0.35 -3.55
CA LYS A 355 -19.39 -0.24 -4.63
C LYS A 355 -19.99 0.38 -5.88
N VAL A 356 -19.90 1.70 -5.98
CA VAL A 356 -20.18 2.46 -7.22
C VAL A 356 -18.87 2.73 -7.96
N HIS A 357 -18.78 2.17 -9.17
CA HIS A 357 -17.64 2.32 -10.07
C HIS A 357 -17.90 3.43 -11.09
N VAL A 358 -16.83 4.15 -11.45
CA VAL A 358 -16.81 5.16 -12.51
C VAL A 358 -15.55 4.90 -13.33
N GLY A 359 -15.71 4.74 -14.63
CA GLY A 359 -14.61 4.49 -15.56
C GLY A 359 -15.11 4.43 -17.00
N ASP A 360 -14.23 4.15 -17.95
CA ASP A 360 -14.58 4.17 -19.38
C ASP A 360 -15.41 2.95 -19.82
N THR A 361 -15.34 1.86 -19.05
CA THR A 361 -16.02 0.59 -19.35
C THR A 361 -16.84 0.10 -18.16
N VAL A 362 -17.91 -0.65 -18.43
CA VAL A 362 -18.71 -1.29 -17.38
C VAL A 362 -18.07 -2.62 -16.99
N PRO A 363 -17.68 -2.82 -15.72
CA PRO A 363 -17.07 -4.06 -15.27
C PRO A 363 -18.00 -5.26 -15.43
N ALA A 364 -17.43 -6.44 -15.66
CA ALA A 364 -18.19 -7.68 -15.84
C ALA A 364 -19.14 -7.92 -14.64
N GLY A 365 -20.42 -8.17 -14.95
CA GLY A 365 -21.46 -8.44 -13.95
C GLY A 365 -21.94 -7.22 -13.14
N ALA A 366 -21.46 -6.02 -13.46
CA ALA A 366 -21.97 -4.76 -12.90
C ALA A 366 -23.26 -4.32 -13.62
N VAL A 367 -24.06 -3.49 -12.94
CA VAL A 367 -25.24 -2.86 -13.52
C VAL A 367 -24.85 -1.44 -13.93
N GLN A 368 -24.83 -1.17 -15.23
CA GLN A 368 -24.63 0.18 -15.75
C GLN A 368 -25.79 1.08 -15.30
N LEU A 369 -25.47 2.30 -14.87
CA LEU A 369 -26.42 3.23 -14.29
C LEU A 369 -26.70 4.44 -15.18
N ALA A 370 -25.63 5.08 -15.62
CA ALA A 370 -25.67 6.35 -16.31
C ALA A 370 -24.34 6.63 -17.01
N ALA A 371 -24.38 7.50 -18.01
CA ALA A 371 -23.19 8.23 -18.45
C ALA A 371 -23.01 9.49 -17.60
N LEU A 372 -21.77 9.81 -17.28
CA LEU A 372 -21.39 10.93 -16.44
C LEU A 372 -20.82 12.03 -17.33
N ALA A 373 -21.31 13.26 -17.22
CA ALA A 373 -20.59 14.42 -17.73
C ALA A 373 -19.83 15.05 -16.56
N ALA A 374 -18.51 14.85 -16.50
CA ALA A 374 -17.66 15.36 -15.43
C ALA A 374 -16.68 16.45 -15.93
N GLY A 375 -16.24 17.31 -15.00
CA GLY A 375 -15.29 18.39 -15.27
C GLY A 375 -15.93 19.70 -15.76
N PRO A 376 -15.13 20.78 -15.88
CA PRO A 376 -15.62 22.14 -16.11
C PRO A 376 -16.29 22.35 -17.48
N SER A 377 -16.07 21.45 -18.44
CA SER A 377 -16.67 21.50 -19.78
C SER A 377 -17.86 20.57 -19.96
N ASN A 378 -18.18 19.68 -18.99
CA ASN A 378 -19.18 18.61 -19.12
C ASN A 378 -18.97 17.70 -20.36
N LYS A 379 -17.75 17.63 -20.91
CA LYS A 379 -17.45 16.88 -22.15
C LYS A 379 -16.89 15.48 -21.89
N THR A 380 -16.38 15.19 -20.70
CA THR A 380 -15.83 13.88 -20.37
C THR A 380 -16.96 12.91 -20.03
N THR A 381 -17.13 11.84 -20.82
CA THR A 381 -18.17 10.82 -20.63
C THR A 381 -17.62 9.59 -19.92
N HIS A 382 -17.73 9.53 -18.60
CA HIS A 382 -17.48 8.27 -17.86
C HIS A 382 -18.74 7.42 -17.80
N LEU A 383 -18.61 6.12 -17.60
CA LEU A 383 -19.71 5.22 -17.30
C LEU A 383 -19.76 4.95 -15.80
N MET A 384 -20.93 5.16 -15.21
CA MET A 384 -21.19 4.84 -13.82
C MET A 384 -21.91 3.49 -13.72
N SER A 385 -21.48 2.64 -12.79
CA SER A 385 -22.05 1.30 -12.60
C SER A 385 -22.05 0.84 -11.14
N MET A 386 -23.02 0.01 -10.79
CA MET A 386 -23.10 -0.69 -9.50
C MET A 386 -22.40 -2.04 -9.62
N GLN A 387 -21.40 -2.27 -8.77
CA GLN A 387 -20.77 -3.57 -8.66
C GLN A 387 -21.39 -4.40 -7.54
N ALA A 388 -21.30 -5.72 -7.67
CA ALA A 388 -21.69 -6.63 -6.60
C ALA A 388 -20.88 -6.31 -5.32
N TYR A 389 -21.62 -6.04 -4.24
CA TYR A 389 -21.04 -5.90 -2.90
C TYR A 389 -21.83 -6.79 -1.94
N PHE A 390 -21.10 -7.57 -1.17
CA PHE A 390 -21.64 -8.47 -0.19
C PHE A 390 -20.70 -8.54 1.00
N GLN A 391 -21.26 -8.37 2.19
CA GLN A 391 -20.58 -8.56 3.45
C GLN A 391 -21.51 -9.33 4.37
N GLY A 392 -21.29 -10.64 4.53
CA GLY A 392 -22.09 -11.42 5.48
C GLY A 392 -21.92 -10.91 6.92
N PRO A 393 -22.89 -11.16 7.82
CA PRO A 393 -22.75 -10.82 9.22
C PRO A 393 -21.55 -11.55 9.82
N LYS A 394 -20.70 -10.82 10.54
CA LYS A 394 -19.51 -11.39 11.22
C LYS A 394 -19.80 -11.70 12.69
N THR A 395 -20.65 -10.90 13.31
CA THR A 395 -21.09 -10.97 14.71
C THR A 395 -22.51 -10.39 14.78
N GLU A 396 -23.24 -10.60 15.88
CA GLU A 396 -24.55 -9.94 16.09
C GLU A 396 -24.45 -8.41 16.07
N SER A 397 -23.29 -7.86 16.47
CA SER A 397 -22.98 -6.42 16.43
C SER A 397 -22.49 -5.90 15.08
N SER A 398 -22.29 -6.77 14.08
CA SER A 398 -21.84 -6.41 12.74
C SER A 398 -22.84 -6.96 11.73
N PRO A 399 -23.93 -6.21 11.44
CA PRO A 399 -25.08 -6.70 10.68
C PRO A 399 -24.74 -7.10 9.23
N GLY A 400 -23.57 -6.68 8.74
CA GLY A 400 -23.15 -6.91 7.37
C GLY A 400 -23.92 -6.04 6.38
N PHE A 401 -23.83 -6.41 5.11
CA PHE A 401 -24.55 -5.82 3.98
C PHE A 401 -24.93 -6.95 3.03
N ILE A 402 -26.23 -7.28 2.98
CA ILE A 402 -26.76 -8.31 2.10
C ILE A 402 -27.87 -7.70 1.26
N ASN A 403 -27.65 -7.66 -0.05
CA ASN A 403 -28.69 -7.37 -1.03
C ASN A 403 -28.99 -8.68 -1.80
N PRO A 404 -30.24 -9.16 -1.81
CA PRO A 404 -30.62 -10.41 -2.49
C PRO A 404 -30.22 -10.45 -3.97
N VAL A 405 -30.23 -9.32 -4.68
CA VAL A 405 -29.85 -9.22 -6.11
C VAL A 405 -28.41 -9.65 -6.35
N TRP A 406 -27.48 -9.39 -5.42
CA TRP A 406 -26.07 -9.81 -5.54
C TRP A 406 -25.80 -11.24 -5.05
N VAL A 407 -26.83 -11.91 -4.52
CA VAL A 407 -26.78 -13.30 -4.04
C VAL A 407 -27.52 -14.25 -5.00
N MET A 408 -28.44 -13.72 -5.80
CA MET A 408 -29.17 -14.45 -6.84
C MET A 408 -28.23 -15.13 -7.84
N LYS A 409 -28.62 -16.32 -8.31
CA LYS A 409 -27.97 -16.96 -9.46
C LYS A 409 -28.22 -16.13 -10.72
N SER A 410 -27.32 -16.21 -11.69
CA SER A 410 -27.53 -15.59 -13.00
C SER A 410 -27.27 -16.59 -14.12
N THR A 411 -28.04 -16.49 -15.19
CA THR A 411 -27.91 -17.32 -16.40
C THR A 411 -28.04 -16.44 -17.64
N SER A 412 -27.42 -16.85 -18.75
CA SER A 412 -27.61 -16.24 -20.07
C SER A 412 -28.77 -16.87 -20.83
N ASP A 413 -29.25 -18.03 -20.40
CA ASP A 413 -30.43 -18.69 -20.93
C ASP A 413 -31.70 -18.03 -20.37
N ARG A 414 -32.56 -17.50 -21.26
CA ARG A 414 -33.78 -16.81 -20.82
C ARG A 414 -34.80 -17.79 -20.23
N ASP A 415 -34.80 -19.06 -20.67
CA ASP A 415 -35.78 -20.06 -20.25
C ASP A 415 -35.45 -20.64 -18.87
N GLU A 416 -34.19 -20.57 -18.45
CA GLU A 416 -33.74 -20.92 -17.08
C GLU A 416 -33.92 -19.77 -16.07
N ALA A 417 -34.23 -18.56 -16.55
CA ALA A 417 -34.37 -17.37 -15.73
C ALA A 417 -35.83 -17.07 -15.39
N ASN A 418 -36.05 -16.43 -14.25
CA ASN A 418 -37.36 -15.94 -13.83
C ASN A 418 -37.35 -14.48 -13.38
N MET A 419 -36.17 -13.86 -13.28
CA MET A 419 -35.97 -12.46 -12.92
C MET A 419 -35.21 -11.71 -14.02
N GLU A 420 -35.56 -10.43 -14.23
CA GLU A 420 -34.87 -9.56 -15.20
C GLU A 420 -34.56 -8.19 -14.60
N LEU A 421 -33.51 -7.54 -15.13
CA LEU A 421 -33.24 -6.13 -14.85
C LEU A 421 -34.25 -5.27 -15.61
N HIS A 422 -34.98 -4.43 -14.90
CA HIS A 422 -36.02 -3.58 -15.45
C HIS A 422 -35.76 -2.11 -15.20
N TRP A 423 -35.89 -1.32 -16.26
CA TRP A 423 -35.84 0.13 -16.24
C TRP A 423 -37.24 0.70 -16.45
N ALA A 424 -37.59 1.76 -15.74
CA ALA A 424 -38.88 2.44 -15.90
C ALA A 424 -39.09 2.96 -17.34
N SER A 425 -38.00 3.31 -18.03
CA SER A 425 -38.03 3.68 -19.45
C SER A 425 -36.67 3.50 -20.13
N LYS A 426 -36.64 3.48 -21.47
CA LYS A 426 -35.41 3.51 -22.28
C LYS A 426 -34.59 4.80 -22.07
N ALA A 427 -35.24 5.90 -21.69
CA ALA A 427 -34.55 7.13 -21.32
C ALA A 427 -33.81 6.96 -19.99
N SER A 428 -34.40 6.27 -19.02
CA SER A 428 -33.78 5.98 -17.72
C SER A 428 -32.54 5.10 -17.87
N SER A 429 -32.56 4.10 -18.75
CA SER A 429 -31.41 3.21 -18.99
C SER A 429 -30.21 3.91 -19.65
N ASN A 430 -30.41 5.07 -20.26
CA ASN A 430 -29.39 5.86 -20.94
C ASN A 430 -29.24 7.27 -20.33
N GLN A 431 -29.64 7.43 -19.07
CA GLN A 431 -29.63 8.73 -18.40
C GLN A 431 -28.22 9.30 -18.32
N LYS A 432 -28.13 10.63 -18.35
CA LYS A 432 -26.89 11.39 -18.19
C LYS A 432 -26.93 12.15 -16.87
N LEU A 433 -25.90 11.97 -16.05
CA LEU A 433 -25.79 12.64 -14.75
C LEU A 433 -24.73 13.74 -14.78
N THR A 434 -25.03 14.83 -14.09
CA THR A 434 -24.14 15.99 -13.88
C THR A 434 -24.18 16.38 -12.41
N CYS A 435 -23.28 17.26 -11.95
CA CYS A 435 -23.32 17.76 -10.57
C CYS A 435 -24.57 18.59 -10.25
N LYS A 436 -25.35 18.97 -11.27
CA LYS A 436 -26.64 19.67 -11.10
C LYS A 436 -27.83 18.71 -11.05
N SER A 437 -27.61 17.42 -11.29
CA SER A 437 -28.66 16.41 -11.21
C SER A 437 -29.14 16.29 -9.76
N THR A 438 -30.45 16.40 -9.56
CA THR A 438 -31.09 16.30 -8.24
C THR A 438 -31.78 14.95 -8.02
N THR A 439 -32.07 14.23 -9.11
CA THR A 439 -32.72 12.93 -9.10
C THR A 439 -32.01 11.96 -10.05
N MET A 440 -32.18 10.67 -9.77
CA MET A 440 -31.73 9.59 -10.62
C MET A 440 -32.77 8.46 -10.57
N ILE A 441 -33.03 7.85 -11.72
CA ILE A 441 -33.91 6.67 -11.79
C ILE A 441 -33.02 5.44 -11.74
N LEU A 442 -33.16 4.62 -10.72
CA LEU A 442 -32.45 3.36 -10.61
C LEU A 442 -33.25 2.21 -11.26
N PRO A 443 -32.56 1.20 -11.83
CA PRO A 443 -33.23 -0.02 -12.24
C PRO A 443 -33.69 -0.81 -11.01
N ILE A 444 -34.60 -1.73 -11.24
CA ILE A 444 -35.03 -2.75 -10.28
C ILE A 444 -34.83 -4.13 -10.90
N VAL A 445 -34.79 -5.17 -10.07
CA VAL A 445 -34.95 -6.55 -10.57
C VAL A 445 -36.40 -6.96 -10.36
N ARG A 446 -37.06 -7.51 -11.38
CA ARG A 446 -38.45 -7.97 -11.26
C ARG A 446 -38.63 -9.37 -11.82
N ASN A 447 -39.65 -10.09 -11.36
CA ASN A 447 -40.01 -11.37 -11.95
C ASN A 447 -40.73 -11.19 -13.28
N PHE A 448 -40.38 -11.98 -14.30
CA PHE A 448 -41.10 -12.00 -15.59
C PHE A 448 -41.87 -13.32 -15.82
N VAL A 449 -41.75 -14.26 -14.89
CA VAL A 449 -42.54 -15.50 -14.82
C VAL A 449 -43.32 -15.50 -13.48
N LYS A 450 -44.45 -16.20 -13.42
CA LYS A 450 -45.14 -16.46 -12.16
C LYS A 450 -44.23 -17.28 -11.24
N LEU A 451 -44.21 -16.96 -9.95
CA LEU A 451 -43.43 -17.66 -8.93
C LEU A 451 -44.37 -18.29 -7.91
N ASP A 452 -44.01 -19.48 -7.44
CA ASP A 452 -44.63 -20.17 -6.32
C ASP A 452 -43.69 -20.17 -5.10
N ALA A 453 -44.22 -20.42 -3.90
CA ALA A 453 -43.43 -20.42 -2.67
C ALA A 453 -42.31 -21.48 -2.74
N GLY A 454 -41.09 -21.10 -2.39
CA GLY A 454 -39.88 -21.95 -2.47
C GLY A 454 -39.12 -21.84 -3.79
N ASP A 455 -39.67 -21.18 -4.81
CA ASP A 455 -38.99 -21.00 -6.09
C ASP A 455 -37.68 -20.22 -5.92
N SER A 456 -36.63 -20.71 -6.58
CA SER A 456 -35.34 -20.03 -6.59
C SER A 456 -35.32 -18.92 -7.63
N LEU A 457 -34.89 -17.73 -7.22
CA LEU A 457 -34.74 -16.59 -8.11
C LEU A 457 -33.46 -16.74 -8.95
N VAL A 458 -33.60 -16.55 -10.26
CA VAL A 458 -32.53 -16.64 -11.24
C VAL A 458 -32.61 -15.44 -12.19
N LEU A 459 -31.56 -14.61 -12.18
CA LEU A 459 -31.46 -13.38 -12.95
C LEU A 459 -30.97 -13.67 -14.37
N TRP A 460 -31.77 -13.26 -15.35
CA TRP A 460 -31.37 -13.24 -16.75
C TRP A 460 -30.29 -12.16 -16.98
N ARG A 461 -29.14 -12.57 -17.51
CA ARG A 461 -28.05 -11.67 -17.93
C ARG A 461 -27.59 -12.07 -19.34
N PRO A 462 -27.98 -11.32 -20.38
CA PRO A 462 -27.59 -11.66 -21.74
C PRO A 462 -26.06 -11.61 -21.89
N ASP A 463 -25.52 -12.57 -22.65
CA ASP A 463 -24.10 -12.65 -22.93
C ASP A 463 -23.72 -11.57 -23.94
N MET A 464 -23.08 -10.50 -23.46
CA MET A 464 -22.71 -9.34 -24.28
C MET A 464 -21.55 -9.64 -25.25
N ALA A 465 -20.92 -10.83 -25.15
CA ALA A 465 -19.74 -11.22 -25.91
C ALA A 465 -20.02 -11.77 -27.32
N LYS A 466 -21.27 -12.04 -27.71
CA LYS A 466 -21.59 -12.66 -29.02
C LYS A 466 -21.77 -11.70 -30.21
N ASN A 467 -21.36 -10.44 -30.08
CA ASN A 467 -21.36 -9.47 -31.19
C ASN A 467 -19.97 -9.29 -31.83
N GLU A 468 -19.09 -10.31 -31.79
CA GLU A 468 -17.92 -10.33 -32.67
C GLU A 468 -18.39 -10.76 -34.06
N GLU A 469 -18.31 -9.84 -35.03
CA GLU A 469 -18.41 -10.17 -36.45
C GLU A 469 -17.35 -11.23 -36.76
N ILE A 470 -17.78 -12.48 -36.89
CA ILE A 470 -16.93 -13.60 -37.25
C ILE A 470 -16.28 -13.27 -38.60
N GLU A 471 -14.96 -13.11 -38.63
CA GLU A 471 -14.20 -12.83 -39.84
C GLU A 471 -14.47 -13.92 -40.88
N VAL A 472 -15.05 -13.52 -42.01
CA VAL A 472 -15.28 -14.43 -43.15
C VAL A 472 -13.95 -14.66 -43.86
N LEU A 473 -13.32 -15.81 -43.59
CA LEU A 473 -12.06 -16.20 -44.22
C LEU A 473 -12.23 -16.36 -45.74
N GLN A 474 -11.41 -15.66 -46.52
CA GLN A 474 -11.35 -15.84 -47.98
C GLN A 474 -10.27 -16.84 -48.40
N PRO A 475 -10.54 -17.68 -49.42
CA PRO A 475 -9.58 -18.67 -49.90
C PRO A 475 -8.39 -18.01 -50.62
N VAL A 476 -7.20 -18.53 -50.34
CA VAL A 476 -5.94 -18.02 -50.91
C VAL A 476 -5.86 -18.39 -52.39
N SER A 477 -5.84 -17.38 -53.27
CA SER A 477 -5.58 -17.61 -54.70
C SER A 477 -4.16 -18.13 -54.91
N LYS A 478 -4.03 -19.33 -55.47
CA LYS A 478 -2.73 -19.88 -55.88
C LYS A 478 -2.22 -19.10 -57.10
N LYS A 479 -1.17 -18.30 -56.93
CA LYS A 479 -0.43 -17.75 -58.06
C LYS A 479 0.21 -18.90 -58.84
N ALA A 480 -0.20 -19.08 -60.09
CA ALA A 480 0.43 -19.99 -61.02
C ALA A 480 1.90 -19.54 -61.23
N ARG A 481 2.85 -20.42 -60.92
CA ARG A 481 4.25 -20.24 -61.31
C ARG A 481 4.33 -20.44 -62.83
N LYS A 482 4.72 -19.39 -63.55
CA LYS A 482 5.25 -19.49 -64.90
C LYS A 482 6.74 -19.81 -64.84
#